data_AF-A0A640SQZ9-F1
#
_entry.id   AF-A0A640SQZ9-F1
#
_cell.length_a   1.000
_cell.length_b   1.000
_cell.length_c   1.000
_cell.angle_alpha   90.00
_cell.angle_beta   90.00
_cell.angle_gamma   90.00
#
_symmetry.space_group_name_H-M   'P 1'
#
loop_
_entity.id
_entity.type
_entity.pdbx_description
1 polymer ?
#
loop_
_entity_poly.entity_id
_entity_poly.type
_entity_poly.pdbx_seq_one_letter_code
_entity_poly.pdbx_strand_id
1 'polypeptide(L)'
;MFLAHTAPGRSWIRTTTVTDPRAALDLDFTALGGGEHRGLWEPYIGEPLVLVCTNGKRDRCCALLGRPLAAELAADGSEVWEVTHIGGHRFSPTLFVLPYGYAYGRASGPLVKQAVEAARDGRITSDHCRGRSAWDRPGQAADLAVRGLIGEDRADALDVVRTDPMWPEPKSADSRTPSSATVGGASPAWVVTVAHSDGRAWQVTVEQRADGAAAPASCGAPLGPPARMAVVSVTAANSMLHGTPQAAASR
;
A
#
# COMPACT_ATOMS: atom_id res chain seq x y z
N MET A 1 22.77 0.98 1.33
CA MET A 1 21.58 0.13 1.09
C MET A 1 20.61 0.40 2.21
N PHE A 2 19.32 0.53 1.88
CA PHE A 2 18.26 0.71 2.87
C PHE A 2 17.36 -0.52 2.90
N LEU A 3 16.88 -0.84 4.08
CA LEU A 3 15.89 -1.86 4.34
C LEU A 3 14.78 -1.25 5.18
N ALA A 4 13.52 -1.43 4.78
CA ALA A 4 12.39 -0.94 5.54
C ALA A 4 11.38 -2.06 5.77
N HIS A 5 10.80 -2.08 6.96
CA HIS A 5 9.61 -2.84 7.28
C HIS A 5 8.48 -1.85 7.54
N THR A 6 7.30 -2.09 6.97
CA THR A 6 6.24 -1.07 6.87
C THR A 6 4.93 -1.50 7.53
N ALA A 7 4.88 -2.65 8.21
CA ALA A 7 3.69 -3.06 8.94
C ALA A 7 3.44 -2.13 10.16
N PRO A 8 2.18 -1.81 10.49
CA PRO A 8 1.85 -0.97 11.64
C PRO A 8 2.44 -1.50 12.95
N GLY A 9 2.92 -0.58 13.80
CA GLY A 9 3.54 -0.93 15.08
C GLY A 9 4.93 -1.57 14.97
N ARG A 10 5.39 -1.87 13.74
CA ARG A 10 6.71 -2.43 13.44
C ARG A 10 7.37 -1.69 12.29
N SER A 11 7.04 -0.42 12.07
CA SER A 11 7.61 0.39 11.00
C SER A 11 9.00 0.90 11.36
N TRP A 12 10.01 0.64 10.53
CA TRP A 12 11.39 1.11 10.74
C TRP A 12 12.20 1.12 9.43
N ILE A 13 13.32 1.83 9.46
CA ILE A 13 14.34 1.81 8.41
C ILE A 13 15.68 1.38 9.01
N ARG A 14 16.38 0.48 8.32
CA ARG A 14 17.79 0.13 8.55
C ARG A 14 18.63 0.54 7.37
N THR A 15 19.89 0.83 7.64
CA THR A 15 20.88 1.18 6.64
C THR A 15 22.18 0.41 6.86
N THR A 16 22.94 0.29 5.78
CA THR A 16 24.28 -0.31 5.75
C THR A 16 24.99 0.09 4.47
N THR A 17 26.31 -0.03 4.44
CA THR A 17 27.12 0.19 3.23
C THR A 17 27.72 -1.13 2.79
N VAL A 18 27.53 -1.46 1.52
CA VAL A 18 28.16 -2.63 0.88
C VAL A 18 29.10 -2.15 -0.22
N THR A 19 30.29 -2.73 -0.29
CA THR A 19 31.28 -2.44 -1.33
C THR A 19 31.19 -3.41 -2.52
N ASP A 20 30.68 -4.63 -2.30
CA ASP A 20 30.33 -5.60 -3.34
C ASP A 20 28.80 -5.82 -3.37
N PRO A 21 28.13 -5.50 -4.50
CA PRO A 21 26.70 -5.77 -4.66
C PRO A 21 26.30 -7.23 -4.48
N ARG A 22 27.22 -8.20 -4.66
CA ARG A 22 26.92 -9.62 -4.45
C ARG A 22 26.53 -9.96 -3.02
N ALA A 23 26.92 -9.13 -2.04
CA ALA A 23 26.48 -9.29 -0.65
C ALA A 23 24.95 -9.24 -0.50
N ALA A 24 24.23 -8.65 -1.46
CA ALA A 24 22.76 -8.65 -1.47
C ALA A 24 22.15 -10.04 -1.74
N LEU A 25 22.92 -10.97 -2.31
CA LEU A 25 22.46 -12.33 -2.65
C LEU A 25 22.29 -13.22 -1.40
N ASP A 26 22.99 -12.89 -0.31
CA ASP A 26 22.96 -13.64 0.94
C ASP A 26 21.87 -13.12 1.92
N LEU A 27 21.05 -12.16 1.49
CA LEU A 27 19.98 -11.60 2.31
C LEU A 27 18.83 -12.60 2.47
N ASP A 28 18.46 -12.87 3.72
CA ASP A 28 17.28 -13.66 4.06
C ASP A 28 15.99 -12.83 3.92
N PHE A 29 15.47 -12.72 2.71
CA PHE A 29 14.25 -11.95 2.42
C PHE A 29 13.02 -12.44 3.20
N THR A 30 12.98 -13.71 3.63
CA THR A 30 11.88 -14.22 4.45
C THR A 30 11.95 -13.64 5.85
N ALA A 31 13.11 -13.68 6.50
CA ALA A 31 13.32 -13.04 7.80
C ALA A 31 13.09 -11.52 7.73
N LEU A 32 13.66 -10.86 6.71
CA LEU A 32 13.50 -9.42 6.50
C LEU A 32 12.02 -9.05 6.28
N GLY A 33 11.28 -9.85 5.51
CA GLY A 33 9.84 -9.68 5.30
C GLY A 33 9.02 -9.87 6.58
N GLY A 34 9.49 -10.72 7.51
CA GLY A 34 8.92 -10.87 8.85
C GLY A 34 9.31 -9.73 9.82
N GLY A 35 10.10 -8.75 9.36
CA GLY A 35 10.60 -7.63 10.15
C GLY A 35 11.77 -7.99 11.06
N GLU A 36 12.45 -9.11 10.81
CA GLU A 36 13.68 -9.49 11.48
C GLU A 36 14.89 -9.05 10.65
N HIS A 37 15.81 -8.32 11.28
CA HIS A 37 17.08 -7.96 10.67
C HIS A 37 18.20 -8.32 11.66
N ARG A 38 19.29 -8.91 11.18
CA ARG A 38 20.46 -9.32 11.99
C ARG A 38 21.75 -8.91 11.30
N GLY A 39 22.84 -8.85 12.06
CA GLY A 39 24.17 -8.62 11.51
C GLY A 39 24.40 -7.16 11.11
N LEU A 40 24.65 -6.92 9.83
CA LEU A 40 25.23 -5.69 9.26
C LEU A 40 24.33 -4.44 9.23
N TRP A 41 23.15 -4.49 9.84
CA TRP A 41 22.11 -3.47 9.74
C TRP A 41 22.14 -2.51 10.93
N GLU A 42 22.30 -1.22 10.65
CA GLU A 42 22.22 -0.15 11.65
C GLU A 42 20.87 0.59 11.56
N PRO A 43 20.34 1.15 12.66
CA PRO A 43 19.21 2.08 12.58
C PRO A 43 19.51 3.23 11.61
N TYR A 44 18.59 3.50 10.69
CA TYR A 44 18.66 4.74 9.93
C TYR A 44 18.07 5.87 10.76
N ILE A 45 18.89 6.86 11.07
CA ILE A 45 18.51 8.08 11.79
C ILE A 45 18.66 9.24 10.82
N GLY A 46 17.58 9.55 10.10
CA GLY A 46 17.56 10.60 9.10
C GLY A 46 16.14 10.96 8.69
N GLU A 47 16.04 11.80 7.67
CA GLU A 47 14.78 12.27 7.12
C GLU A 47 13.96 11.14 6.47
N PRO A 48 12.62 11.23 6.43
CA PRO A 48 11.79 10.29 5.69
C PRO A 48 12.29 10.08 4.25
N LEU A 49 12.57 8.83 3.87
CA LEU A 49 13.03 8.50 2.53
C LEU A 49 11.87 8.54 1.53
N VAL A 50 12.08 9.19 0.40
CA VAL A 50 11.14 9.22 -0.72
C VAL A 50 11.64 8.31 -1.84
N LEU A 51 10.91 7.24 -2.13
CA LEU A 51 11.27 6.29 -3.19
C LEU A 51 10.45 6.57 -4.45
N VAL A 52 11.03 7.25 -5.44
CA VAL A 52 10.34 7.64 -6.68
C VAL A 52 10.56 6.61 -7.78
N CYS A 53 9.48 6.06 -8.33
CA CYS A 53 9.58 5.09 -9.42
C CYS A 53 9.95 5.78 -10.73
N THR A 54 11.12 5.45 -11.28
CA THR A 54 11.63 6.01 -12.55
C THR A 54 11.80 4.95 -13.66
N ASN A 55 11.18 3.77 -13.48
CA ASN A 55 11.30 2.64 -14.40
C ASN A 55 10.54 2.84 -15.74
N GLY A 56 11.21 3.49 -16.69
CA GLY A 56 10.71 3.71 -18.05
C GLY A 56 10.49 2.45 -18.89
N LYS A 57 11.18 1.33 -18.57
CA LYS A 57 10.99 0.05 -19.29
C LYS A 57 9.63 -0.56 -19.00
N ARG A 58 9.13 -0.42 -17.76
CA ARG A 58 7.79 -0.87 -17.39
C ARG A 58 6.72 0.06 -17.94
N ASP A 59 6.93 1.37 -17.78
CA ASP A 59 6.01 2.39 -18.27
C ASP A 59 6.77 3.71 -18.49
N ARG A 60 6.68 4.27 -19.70
CA ARG A 60 7.41 5.50 -20.05
C ARG A 60 7.04 6.70 -19.19
N CYS A 61 5.79 6.81 -18.70
CA CYS A 61 5.38 7.92 -17.85
C CYS A 61 6.08 7.89 -16.48
N CYS A 62 6.55 6.72 -16.00
CA CYS A 62 7.40 6.66 -14.80
C CYS A 62 8.75 7.34 -15.03
N ALA A 63 9.36 7.16 -16.21
CA ALA A 63 10.60 7.87 -16.54
C ALA A 63 10.34 9.36 -16.85
N LEU A 64 9.30 9.66 -17.63
CA LEU A 64 9.02 11.03 -18.09
C LEU A 64 8.54 11.95 -16.97
N LEU A 65 7.81 11.44 -15.98
CA LEU A 65 7.25 12.25 -14.89
C LEU A 65 7.96 11.99 -13.56
N GLY A 66 8.40 10.76 -13.30
CA GLY A 66 9.09 10.41 -12.06
C GLY A 66 10.51 10.98 -11.97
N ARG A 67 11.30 10.96 -13.05
CA ARG A 67 12.68 11.50 -13.02
C ARG A 67 12.72 13.01 -12.78
N PRO A 68 11.90 13.84 -13.45
CA PRO A 68 11.84 15.27 -13.12
C PRO A 68 11.46 15.52 -11.66
N LEU A 69 10.47 14.79 -11.12
CA LEU A 69 10.09 14.91 -9.72
C LEU A 69 11.24 14.51 -8.77
N ALA A 70 11.95 13.41 -9.05
CA ALA A 70 13.10 13.01 -8.23
C ALA A 70 14.21 14.06 -8.24
N ALA A 71 14.50 14.66 -9.41
CA ALA A 71 15.50 15.72 -9.54
C ALA A 71 15.09 17.00 -8.79
N GLU A 72 13.83 17.40 -8.87
CA GLU A 72 13.26 18.53 -8.11
C GLU A 72 13.43 18.31 -6.59
N LEU A 73 13.01 17.14 -6.10
CA LEU A 73 13.09 16.81 -4.67
C LEU A 73 14.55 16.75 -4.16
N ALA A 74 15.47 16.24 -4.99
CA ALA A 74 16.90 16.21 -4.67
C ALA A 74 17.49 17.63 -4.58
N ALA A 75 17.09 18.52 -5.48
CA ALA A 75 17.54 19.91 -5.48
C ALA A 75 17.03 20.67 -4.23
N ASP A 76 15.85 20.31 -3.73
CA ASP A 76 15.25 20.85 -2.50
C ASP A 76 15.81 20.19 -1.21
N GLY A 77 16.76 19.26 -1.34
CA GLY A 77 17.43 18.60 -0.21
C GLY A 77 16.64 17.47 0.43
N SER A 78 15.62 16.92 -0.24
CA SER A 78 14.92 15.73 0.23
C SER A 78 15.76 14.47 0.08
N GLU A 79 15.63 13.53 1.02
CA GLU A 79 16.25 12.20 0.93
C GLU A 79 15.50 11.32 -0.09
N VAL A 80 15.80 11.53 -1.36
CA VAL A 80 15.10 10.91 -2.49
C VAL A 80 15.94 9.85 -3.19
N TRP A 81 15.29 8.75 -3.55
CA TRP A 81 15.89 7.64 -4.29
C TRP A 81 15.07 7.33 -5.52
N GLU A 82 15.74 7.25 -6.67
CA GLU A 82 15.16 6.63 -7.86
C GLU A 82 15.10 5.12 -7.70
N VAL A 83 13.92 4.53 -7.89
CA VAL A 83 13.70 3.09 -7.71
C VAL A 83 13.08 2.43 -8.95
N THR A 84 13.19 1.11 -8.98
CA THR A 84 12.53 0.26 -9.99
C THR A 84 11.01 0.28 -9.83
N HIS A 85 10.30 -0.58 -10.57
CA HIS A 85 8.84 -0.51 -10.61
C HIS A 85 8.22 -0.89 -9.26
N ILE A 86 7.35 -0.01 -8.73
CA ILE A 86 6.62 -0.21 -7.46
C ILE A 86 5.11 -0.40 -7.66
N GLY A 87 4.66 -0.60 -8.90
CA GLY A 87 3.23 -0.62 -9.22
C GLY A 87 2.61 0.79 -9.31
N GLY A 88 1.42 0.88 -9.89
CA GLY A 88 0.69 2.16 -9.99
C GLY A 88 1.17 3.13 -11.06
N HIS A 89 1.83 2.65 -12.12
CA HIS A 89 2.32 3.50 -13.21
C HIS A 89 1.23 4.34 -13.91
N ARG A 90 -0.02 3.86 -13.93
CA ARG A 90 -1.19 4.66 -14.39
C ARG A 90 -1.44 5.93 -13.55
N PHE A 91 -0.85 5.98 -12.36
CA PHE A 91 -0.84 7.12 -11.47
C PHE A 91 0.54 7.76 -11.41
N SER A 92 1.36 7.67 -12.47
CA SER A 92 2.67 8.35 -12.47
C SER A 92 2.49 9.89 -12.37
N PRO A 93 3.40 10.62 -11.67
CA PRO A 93 4.49 10.14 -10.83
C PRO A 93 4.01 9.32 -9.64
N THR A 94 4.70 8.22 -9.33
CA THR A 94 4.37 7.38 -8.17
C THR A 94 5.58 7.09 -7.32
N LEU A 95 5.35 7.06 -6.00
CA LEU A 95 6.39 6.95 -4.99
C LEU A 95 5.91 6.26 -3.72
N PHE A 96 6.85 5.88 -2.85
CA PHE A 96 6.61 5.60 -1.44
C PHE A 96 7.27 6.64 -0.54
N VAL A 97 6.68 6.90 0.63
CA VAL A 97 7.34 7.62 1.73
C VAL A 97 7.56 6.64 2.89
N LEU A 98 8.82 6.50 3.32
CA LEU A 98 9.24 5.67 4.45
C LEU A 98 9.38 6.53 5.73
N PRO A 99 9.19 5.98 6.94
CA PRO A 99 9.23 4.54 7.30
C PRO A 99 7.91 3.79 7.06
N TYR A 100 6.78 4.48 6.95
CA TYR A 100 5.46 3.83 6.95
C TYR A 100 5.09 3.17 5.61
N GLY A 101 5.82 3.47 4.54
CA GLY A 101 5.65 2.82 3.24
C GLY A 101 4.32 3.12 2.57
N TYR A 102 3.76 4.32 2.79
CA TYR A 102 2.56 4.77 2.09
C TYR A 102 2.88 5.18 0.66
N ALA A 103 2.08 4.68 -0.28
CA ALA A 103 2.24 4.94 -1.69
C ALA A 103 1.41 6.15 -2.13
N TYR A 104 2.00 7.02 -2.95
CA TYR A 104 1.32 8.16 -3.55
C TYR A 104 1.36 8.07 -5.07
N GLY A 105 0.38 8.65 -5.74
CA GLY A 105 0.31 8.70 -7.20
C GLY A 105 -0.10 10.09 -7.68
N ARG A 106 0.17 10.43 -8.95
CA ARG A 106 -0.01 11.78 -9.51
C ARG A 106 0.70 12.83 -8.65
N ALA A 107 1.83 12.43 -8.06
CA ALA A 107 2.52 13.23 -7.06
C ALA A 107 3.16 14.47 -7.69
N SER A 108 3.22 15.54 -6.90
CA SER A 108 3.91 16.80 -7.19
C SER A 108 4.87 17.12 -6.05
N GLY A 109 5.85 18.02 -6.27
CA GLY A 109 6.76 18.47 -5.21
C GLY A 109 6.05 18.91 -3.93
N PRO A 110 5.03 19.80 -3.99
CA PRO A 110 4.26 20.21 -2.82
C PRO A 110 3.58 19.06 -2.08
N LEU A 111 3.01 18.10 -2.81
CA LEU A 111 2.39 16.92 -2.20
C LEU A 111 3.42 16.06 -1.46
N VAL A 112 4.59 15.84 -2.08
CA VAL A 112 5.65 15.05 -1.46
C VAL A 112 6.17 15.74 -0.21
N LYS A 113 6.37 17.05 -0.24
CA LYS A 113 6.78 17.82 0.92
C LYS A 113 5.80 17.64 2.09
N GLN A 114 4.50 17.76 1.84
CA GLN A 114 3.47 17.54 2.86
C GLN A 114 3.50 16.09 3.40
N ALA A 115 3.68 15.10 2.52
CA ALA A 115 3.77 13.70 2.94
C ALA A 115 5.02 13.40 3.79
N VAL A 116 6.16 14.00 3.45
CA VAL A 116 7.41 13.92 4.23
C VAL A 116 7.23 14.59 5.59
N GLU A 117 6.68 15.80 5.64
CA GLU A 117 6.37 16.52 6.88
C GLU A 117 5.43 15.70 7.78
N ALA A 118 4.35 15.14 7.22
CA ALA A 118 3.45 14.26 7.97
C ALA A 118 4.18 13.01 8.50
N ALA A 119 5.03 12.38 7.68
CA ALA A 119 5.78 11.19 8.07
C ALA A 119 6.76 11.44 9.21
N ARG A 120 7.37 12.64 9.31
CA ARG A 120 8.20 13.01 10.47
C ARG A 120 7.43 12.88 11.79
N ASP A 121 6.15 13.24 11.77
CA ASP A 121 5.27 13.26 12.93
C ASP A 121 4.49 11.95 13.13
N GLY A 122 4.84 10.88 12.41
CA GLY A 122 4.11 9.62 12.46
C GLY A 122 2.70 9.67 11.88
N ARG A 123 2.48 10.56 10.91
CA ARG A 123 1.22 10.77 10.22
C ARG A 123 1.31 10.51 8.73
N ILE A 124 0.16 10.52 8.07
CA ILE A 124 0.00 10.39 6.62
C ILE A 124 -0.90 11.48 6.08
N THR A 125 -0.67 11.87 4.83
CA THR A 125 -1.65 12.61 4.05
C THR A 125 -2.53 11.63 3.28
N SER A 126 -3.84 11.90 3.22
CA SER A 126 -4.81 11.06 2.50
C SER A 126 -4.92 11.43 1.02
N ASP A 127 -4.58 12.67 0.66
CA ASP A 127 -4.66 13.14 -0.72
C ASP A 127 -3.70 12.37 -1.62
N HIS A 128 -4.23 11.90 -2.75
CA HIS A 128 -3.56 11.00 -3.69
C HIS A 128 -2.89 9.73 -3.10
N CYS A 129 -3.20 9.41 -1.84
CA CYS A 129 -2.70 8.22 -1.17
C CYS A 129 -3.33 6.98 -1.78
N ARG A 130 -2.50 5.96 -2.05
CA ARG A 130 -2.91 4.68 -2.65
C ARG A 130 -2.87 3.53 -1.63
N GLY A 131 -2.49 3.82 -0.39
CA GLY A 131 -2.45 2.88 0.72
C GLY A 131 -1.03 2.45 1.10
N ARG A 132 -0.94 1.68 2.18
CA ARG A 132 0.30 1.16 2.75
C ARG A 132 0.81 -0.06 1.98
N SER A 133 2.11 -0.11 1.72
CA SER A 133 2.79 -1.19 0.98
C SER A 133 2.71 -2.57 1.64
N ALA A 134 2.44 -2.63 2.95
CA ALA A 134 2.26 -3.88 3.68
C ALA A 134 1.02 -4.66 3.21
N TRP A 135 0.02 -3.98 2.64
CA TRP A 135 -1.27 -4.56 2.29
C TRP A 135 -1.42 -4.83 0.81
N ASP A 136 -2.24 -5.83 0.50
CA ASP A 136 -2.73 -6.04 -0.85
C ASP A 136 -3.71 -4.94 -1.28
N ARG A 137 -4.13 -4.95 -2.54
CA ARG A 137 -4.99 -3.90 -3.12
C ARG A 137 -6.33 -3.72 -2.38
N PRO A 138 -7.10 -4.77 -2.04
CA PRO A 138 -8.32 -4.58 -1.25
C PRO A 138 -8.03 -4.09 0.17
N GLY A 139 -6.97 -4.58 0.83
CA GLY A 139 -6.53 -4.08 2.14
C GLY A 139 -6.17 -2.59 2.14
N GLN A 140 -5.44 -2.13 1.12
CA GLN A 140 -5.13 -0.71 0.91
C GLN A 140 -6.39 0.15 0.79
N ALA A 141 -7.38 -0.31 0.03
CA ALA A 141 -8.63 0.42 -0.14
C ALA A 141 -9.46 0.47 1.15
N ALA A 142 -9.47 -0.63 1.91
CA ALA A 142 -10.17 -0.72 3.18
C ALA A 142 -9.54 0.17 4.25
N ASP A 143 -8.21 0.16 4.40
CA ASP A 143 -7.46 1.04 5.30
C ASP A 143 -7.81 2.51 5.04
N LEU A 144 -7.70 2.96 3.78
CA LEU A 144 -7.99 4.35 3.41
C LEU A 144 -9.46 4.73 3.63
N ALA A 145 -10.40 3.82 3.38
CA ALA A 145 -11.81 4.10 3.62
C ALA A 145 -12.15 4.26 5.10
N VAL A 146 -11.59 3.41 5.97
CA VAL A 146 -11.77 3.53 7.42
C VAL A 146 -11.13 4.82 7.93
N ARG A 147 -9.91 5.17 7.48
CA ARG A 147 -9.26 6.45 7.81
C ARG A 147 -10.12 7.64 7.44
N GLY A 148 -10.63 7.67 6.22
CA GLY A 148 -11.51 8.74 5.74
C GLY A 148 -12.81 8.83 6.55
N LEU A 149 -13.38 7.68 6.95
CA LEU A 149 -14.61 7.64 7.75
C LEU A 149 -14.42 8.24 9.15
N ILE A 150 -13.29 7.96 9.81
CA ILE A 150 -13.06 8.36 11.21
C ILE A 150 -12.14 9.57 11.38
N GLY A 151 -11.59 10.11 10.29
CA GLY A 151 -10.63 11.21 10.30
C GLY A 151 -9.26 10.84 10.88
N GLU A 152 -8.79 9.60 10.64
CA GLU A 152 -7.53 9.10 11.22
C GLU A 152 -6.33 9.34 10.29
N ASP A 153 -5.34 10.06 10.80
CA ASP A 153 -4.11 10.41 10.07
C ASP A 153 -2.84 9.79 10.65
N ARG A 154 -2.86 9.17 11.84
CA ARG A 154 -1.67 8.52 12.40
C ARG A 154 -1.35 7.29 11.59
N ALA A 155 -0.11 7.18 11.15
CA ALA A 155 0.32 6.12 10.25
C ALA A 155 -0.03 4.75 10.85
N ASP A 156 0.40 4.47 12.07
CA ASP A 156 0.28 3.15 12.70
C ASP A 156 -1.03 2.94 13.48
N ALA A 157 -2.03 3.81 13.30
CA ALA A 157 -3.30 3.68 14.02
C ALA A 157 -4.15 2.49 13.57
N LEU A 158 -4.07 2.09 12.30
CA LEU A 158 -4.88 1.01 11.72
C LEU A 158 -4.01 -0.13 11.19
N ASP A 159 -4.53 -1.35 11.33
CA ASP A 159 -3.97 -2.58 10.78
C ASP A 159 -5.02 -3.35 9.97
N VAL A 160 -4.61 -3.97 8.87
CA VAL A 160 -5.46 -4.87 8.07
C VAL A 160 -5.19 -6.29 8.56
N VAL A 161 -6.02 -6.77 9.47
CA VAL A 161 -5.80 -8.06 10.16
C VAL A 161 -6.24 -9.26 9.32
N ARG A 162 -7.16 -9.06 8.37
CA ARG A 162 -7.68 -10.14 7.52
C ARG A 162 -8.26 -9.62 6.21
N THR A 163 -8.01 -10.34 5.12
CA THR A 163 -8.62 -10.11 3.81
C THR A 163 -9.14 -11.45 3.28
N ASP A 164 -10.45 -11.64 3.27
CA ASP A 164 -11.08 -12.88 2.79
C ASP A 164 -11.74 -12.64 1.43
N PRO A 165 -11.47 -13.47 0.40
CA PRO A 165 -12.22 -13.41 -0.84
C PRO A 165 -13.68 -13.84 -0.60
N MET A 166 -14.62 -13.09 -1.16
CA MET A 166 -16.01 -13.53 -1.27
C MET A 166 -16.17 -14.35 -2.53
N TRP A 167 -16.52 -15.61 -2.36
CA TRP A 167 -16.95 -16.44 -3.48
C TRP A 167 -18.41 -16.13 -3.81
N PRO A 168 -18.78 -15.88 -5.08
CA PRO A 168 -20.19 -15.75 -5.44
C PRO A 168 -20.93 -17.05 -5.07
N GLU A 169 -22.07 -16.93 -4.40
CA GLU A 169 -22.98 -18.06 -4.18
C GLU A 169 -23.23 -18.78 -5.51
N PRO A 170 -23.06 -20.11 -5.59
CA PRO A 170 -23.43 -20.85 -6.79
C PRO A 170 -24.92 -20.64 -7.05
N LYS A 171 -25.27 -20.06 -8.21
CA LYS A 171 -26.68 -19.92 -8.61
C LYS A 171 -27.32 -21.30 -8.58
N SER A 172 -28.39 -21.47 -7.78
CA SER A 172 -29.13 -22.73 -7.71
C SER A 172 -29.59 -23.15 -9.12
N ALA A 173 -29.43 -24.43 -9.43
CA ALA A 173 -29.66 -25.00 -10.76
C ALA A 173 -31.15 -25.10 -11.18
N ASP A 174 -32.06 -24.44 -10.46
CA ASP A 174 -33.51 -24.63 -10.63
C ASP A 174 -34.20 -23.65 -11.59
N SER A 175 -33.48 -22.74 -12.26
CA SER A 175 -34.09 -21.94 -13.33
C SER A 175 -34.01 -22.66 -14.68
N ARG A 176 -35.06 -23.42 -15.05
CA ARG A 176 -35.29 -23.96 -16.41
C ARG A 176 -35.68 -22.86 -17.41
N THR A 177 -34.93 -21.78 -17.45
CA THR A 177 -35.02 -20.75 -18.50
C THR A 177 -33.71 -20.74 -19.26
N PRO A 178 -33.72 -20.97 -20.59
CA PRO A 178 -32.50 -20.87 -21.39
C PRO A 178 -32.10 -19.40 -21.50
N SER A 179 -31.26 -18.94 -20.57
CA SER A 179 -30.69 -17.59 -20.64
C SER A 179 -29.43 -17.64 -21.50
N SER A 180 -29.55 -17.10 -22.72
CA SER A 180 -28.44 -16.70 -23.59
C SER A 180 -27.64 -15.50 -23.04
N ALA A 181 -27.68 -15.23 -21.73
CA ALA A 181 -26.83 -14.23 -21.13
C ALA A 181 -25.42 -14.82 -20.97
N THR A 182 -24.45 -14.20 -21.65
CA THR A 182 -23.05 -14.27 -21.26
C THR A 182 -22.96 -14.25 -19.75
N VAL A 183 -22.38 -15.30 -19.16
CA VAL A 183 -22.05 -15.32 -17.73
C VAL A 183 -21.04 -14.19 -17.53
N GLY A 184 -21.53 -12.99 -17.25
CA GLY A 184 -20.74 -11.90 -16.72
C GLY A 184 -20.19 -12.42 -15.40
N GLY A 185 -18.94 -12.90 -15.43
CA GLY A 185 -18.26 -13.42 -14.25
C GLY A 185 -18.39 -12.38 -13.15
N ALA A 186 -18.89 -12.79 -11.99
CA ALA A 186 -19.03 -11.89 -10.86
C ALA A 186 -17.68 -11.20 -10.61
N SER A 187 -17.71 -9.87 -10.48
CA SER A 187 -16.53 -9.09 -10.13
C SER A 187 -15.92 -9.65 -8.84
N PRO A 188 -14.59 -9.89 -8.79
CA PRO A 188 -13.93 -10.31 -7.56
C PRO A 188 -14.27 -9.36 -6.41
N ALA A 189 -14.54 -9.91 -5.23
CA ALA A 189 -14.91 -9.14 -4.06
C ALA A 189 -14.29 -9.74 -2.79
N TRP A 190 -14.14 -8.93 -1.75
CA TRP A 190 -13.47 -9.28 -0.48
C TRP A 190 -14.19 -8.67 0.71
N VAL A 191 -14.13 -9.35 1.85
CA VAL A 191 -14.37 -8.76 3.16
C VAL A 191 -13.02 -8.54 3.83
N VAL A 192 -12.71 -7.29 4.14
CA VAL A 192 -11.48 -6.88 4.81
C VAL A 192 -11.81 -6.49 6.25
N THR A 193 -11.07 -7.03 7.21
CA THR A 193 -11.16 -6.60 8.60
C THR A 193 -10.04 -5.61 8.89
N VAL A 194 -10.42 -4.39 9.29
CA VAL A 194 -9.50 -3.33 9.69
C VAL A 194 -9.65 -3.12 11.19
N ALA A 195 -8.54 -3.16 11.93
CA ALA A 195 -8.51 -2.94 13.37
C ALA A 195 -7.81 -1.62 13.67
N HIS A 196 -8.33 -0.85 14.63
CA HIS A 196 -7.62 0.29 15.20
C HIS A 196 -6.85 -0.14 16.45
N SER A 197 -5.72 0.50 16.68
CA SER A 197 -4.87 0.39 17.88
C SER A 197 -5.57 0.64 19.22
N ASP A 198 -6.84 1.09 19.22
CA ASP A 198 -7.65 1.39 20.42
C ASP A 198 -8.71 0.31 20.69
N GLY A 199 -8.70 -0.78 19.91
CA GLY A 199 -9.61 -1.91 20.06
C GLY A 199 -10.89 -1.84 19.21
N ARG A 200 -11.16 -0.74 18.51
CA ARG A 200 -12.23 -0.67 17.50
C ARG A 200 -11.86 -1.49 16.26
N ALA A 201 -12.87 -2.00 15.56
CA ALA A 201 -12.68 -2.72 14.30
C ALA A 201 -13.82 -2.47 13.33
N TRP A 202 -13.56 -2.68 12.04
CA TRP A 202 -14.53 -2.57 10.96
C TRP A 202 -14.39 -3.76 10.01
N GLN A 203 -15.53 -4.20 9.48
CA GLN A 203 -15.60 -5.03 8.28
C GLN A 203 -15.88 -4.13 7.07
N VAL A 204 -15.04 -4.25 6.05
CA VAL A 204 -15.09 -3.46 4.84
C VAL A 204 -15.29 -4.38 3.65
N THR A 205 -16.38 -4.18 2.92
CA THR A 205 -16.64 -4.91 1.68
C THR A 205 -15.98 -4.17 0.53
N VAL A 206 -15.09 -4.84 -0.19
CA VAL A 206 -14.35 -4.29 -1.34
C VAL A 206 -14.67 -5.10 -2.59
N GLU A 207 -14.99 -4.42 -3.69
CA GLU A 207 -15.20 -5.05 -5.00
C GLU A 207 -14.19 -4.54 -6.02
N GLN A 208 -13.76 -5.42 -6.92
CA GLN A 208 -13.04 -5.00 -8.12
C GLN A 208 -14.04 -4.55 -9.19
N ARG A 209 -14.05 -3.24 -9.48
CA ARG A 209 -14.93 -2.65 -10.49
C ARG A 209 -14.15 -2.05 -11.66
N ALA A 210 -14.80 -1.98 -12.81
CA ALA A 210 -14.32 -1.30 -14.02
C ALA A 210 -15.40 -0.30 -14.49
N ASP A 211 -15.98 0.44 -13.55
CA ASP A 211 -17.07 1.41 -13.75
C ASP A 211 -16.56 2.87 -13.68
N GLY A 212 -15.25 3.07 -13.56
CA GLY A 212 -14.64 4.39 -13.49
C GLY A 212 -14.53 5.07 -14.87
N ALA A 213 -14.24 6.38 -14.85
CA ALA A 213 -13.95 7.13 -16.06
C ALA A 213 -12.83 6.46 -16.87
N ALA A 214 -12.99 6.49 -18.20
CA ALA A 214 -12.02 5.89 -19.10
C ALA A 214 -10.64 6.53 -18.90
N ALA A 215 -9.65 5.70 -18.64
CA ALA A 215 -8.28 6.11 -18.40
C ALA A 215 -7.34 5.08 -19.00
N PRO A 216 -6.13 5.48 -19.40
CA PRO A 216 -5.19 4.52 -19.97
C PRO A 216 -4.65 3.62 -18.86
N ALA A 217 -4.54 2.31 -19.12
CA ALA A 217 -3.96 1.37 -18.16
C ALA A 217 -2.46 1.60 -17.94
N SER A 218 -1.79 2.14 -18.96
CA SER A 218 -0.38 2.51 -19.00
C SER A 218 -0.17 3.68 -19.96
N CYS A 219 0.99 4.33 -19.90
CA CYS A 219 1.24 5.57 -20.63
C CYS A 219 1.12 5.42 -22.16
N GLY A 220 0.10 6.08 -22.72
CA GLY A 220 -0.24 6.04 -24.13
C GLY A 220 -0.95 4.76 -24.58
N ALA A 221 -1.41 3.91 -23.65
CA ALA A 221 -2.38 2.88 -23.97
C ALA A 221 -3.76 3.49 -24.30
N PRO A 222 -4.62 2.77 -25.04
CA PRO A 222 -5.99 3.19 -25.26
C PRO A 222 -6.73 3.45 -23.95
N LEU A 223 -7.68 4.39 -23.98
CA LEU A 223 -8.58 4.64 -22.87
C LEU A 223 -9.51 3.44 -22.70
N GLY A 224 -9.58 2.91 -21.48
CA GLY A 224 -10.53 1.88 -21.10
C GLY A 224 -10.94 2.08 -19.64
N PRO A 225 -11.91 1.31 -19.13
CA PRO A 225 -12.28 1.40 -17.73
C PRO A 225 -11.24 0.68 -16.86
N PRO A 226 -10.37 1.38 -16.12
CA PRO A 226 -9.34 0.71 -15.33
C PRO A 226 -9.96 -0.01 -14.14
N ALA A 227 -9.49 -1.22 -13.84
CA ALA A 227 -9.89 -1.91 -12.62
C ALA A 227 -9.54 -1.07 -11.36
N ARG A 228 -10.50 -0.88 -10.46
CA ARG A 228 -10.35 -0.20 -9.17
C ARG A 228 -10.88 -1.09 -8.04
N MET A 229 -10.34 -0.88 -6.85
CA MET A 229 -10.93 -1.42 -5.62
C MET A 229 -11.98 -0.42 -5.16
N ALA A 230 -13.24 -0.79 -5.22
CA ALA A 230 -14.36 0.03 -4.79
C ALA A 230 -14.84 -0.46 -3.43
N VAL A 231 -14.80 0.41 -2.42
CA VAL A 231 -15.39 0.11 -1.12
C VAL A 231 -16.91 0.24 -1.26
N VAL A 232 -17.61 -0.86 -0.95
CA VAL A 232 -19.06 -0.98 -1.09
C VAL A 232 -19.77 -0.66 0.23
N SER A 233 -19.19 -1.12 1.33
CA SER A 233 -19.69 -0.85 2.68
C SER A 233 -18.55 -0.86 3.70
N VAL A 234 -18.74 -0.09 4.77
CA VAL A 234 -17.90 -0.08 5.96
C VAL A 234 -18.83 -0.22 7.16
N THR A 235 -18.70 -1.30 7.92
CA THR A 235 -19.55 -1.60 9.09
C THR A 235 -18.66 -1.78 10.30
N ALA A 236 -19.00 -1.12 11.42
CA ALA A 236 -18.32 -1.37 12.69
C ALA A 236 -18.50 -2.84 13.08
N ALA A 237 -17.41 -3.51 13.42
CA ALA A 237 -17.44 -4.88 13.89
C ALA A 237 -17.50 -4.87 15.42
N ASN A 238 -18.41 -5.66 16.01
CA ASN A 238 -18.37 -5.90 17.46
C ASN A 238 -17.08 -6.67 17.77
N SER A 239 -16.23 -6.10 18.62
CA SER A 239 -14.94 -6.70 18.99
C SER A 239 -15.14 -8.07 19.65
N MET A 240 -15.01 -9.15 18.88
CA MET A 240 -14.71 -10.46 19.45
C MET A 240 -13.20 -10.56 19.60
N LEU A 241 -12.66 -9.91 20.64
CA LEU A 241 -11.29 -10.14 21.09
C LEU A 241 -11.15 -11.61 21.51
N HIS A 242 -10.59 -12.45 20.63
CA HIS A 242 -10.09 -13.77 21.02
C HIS A 242 -8.69 -13.61 21.63
N GLY A 243 -8.65 -13.86 22.94
CA GLY A 243 -7.51 -14.16 23.82
C GLY A 243 -6.08 -13.92 23.33
N THR A 244 -5.40 -12.98 23.98
CA THR A 244 -3.94 -12.92 24.04
C THR A 244 -3.40 -14.17 24.76
N PRO A 245 -2.39 -14.89 24.22
CA PRO A 245 -1.64 -15.86 25.01
C PRO A 245 -0.79 -15.10 26.04
N GLN A 246 -1.02 -15.40 27.31
CA GLN A 246 -0.26 -14.87 28.43
C GLN A 246 1.21 -15.29 28.31
N ALA A 247 2.11 -14.32 28.24
CA ALA A 247 3.55 -14.57 28.26
C ALA A 247 3.94 -15.21 29.59
N ALA A 248 4.40 -16.46 29.56
CA ALA A 248 5.02 -17.10 30.70
C ALA A 248 6.43 -16.51 30.89
N ALA A 249 6.58 -15.61 31.85
CA ALA A 249 7.88 -15.22 32.38
C ALA A 249 8.47 -16.42 33.12
N SER A 250 9.59 -16.95 32.63
CA SER A 250 10.46 -17.86 33.38
C SER A 250 11.53 -17.04 34.10
N ARG A 251 11.73 -17.37 35.38
CA ARG A 251 12.79 -16.88 36.25
C ARG A 251 14.12 -17.56 35.94
#